data_AF-A0A3D3RI40-F1
#
_entry.id   AF-A0A3D3RI40-F1
#
_cell.length_a   1.000
_cell.length_b   1.000
_cell.length_c   1.000
_cell.angle_alpha   90.00
_cell.angle_beta   90.00
_cell.angle_gamma   90.00
#
_symmetry.space_group_name_H-M   'P 1'
#
loop_
_entity.id
_entity.type
_entity.pdbx_description
1 polymer ?
#
loop_
_entity_poly.entity_id
_entity_poly.type
_entity_poly.pdbx_seq_one_letter_code
_entity_poly.pdbx_strand_id
1 'polypeptide(L)'
;MTGGKGLEHTKGIFQKIGKKEEIKKEYQILKQLEQGAKQQHSYFPKVYRYEEFEDRAFLLMEKIQGETLLELSNKRELKREEWLYWLKETAKGISYLHSQRPAILWCDCKPENLMVDKEGRIYLIDFNHACFLLKEAPAIRYGTKSYCAPEQVGGESLDERTDIYGFGATFLQMPMKWHWFSIQKILKKCVAKRPEHRFQTMEELLYELKKL
;
A
#
# COMPACT_ATOMS: atom_id res chain seq x y z
N MET A 1 -31.34 -34.31 18.21
CA MET A 1 -29.99 -33.94 18.69
C MET A 1 -28.98 -34.42 17.67
N THR A 2 -28.65 -33.59 16.69
CA THR A 2 -27.55 -33.84 15.74
C THR A 2 -26.61 -32.64 15.83
N GLY A 3 -25.39 -32.93 16.28
CA GLY A 3 -24.40 -31.94 16.65
C GLY A 3 -24.06 -31.00 15.51
N GLY A 4 -24.26 -29.71 15.76
CA GLY A 4 -23.66 -28.65 14.96
C GLY A 4 -22.15 -28.79 15.05
N LYS A 5 -21.51 -29.09 13.92
CA LYS A 5 -20.07 -28.91 13.77
C LYS A 5 -19.77 -27.43 14.04
N GLY A 6 -19.13 -27.17 15.18
CA GLY A 6 -18.57 -25.86 15.48
C GLY A 6 -17.65 -25.46 14.33
N LEU A 7 -17.91 -24.28 13.76
CA LEU A 7 -16.98 -23.62 12.86
C LEU A 7 -15.67 -23.44 13.63
N GLU A 8 -14.62 -24.13 13.17
CA GLU A 8 -13.27 -23.92 13.66
C GLU A 8 -12.93 -22.42 13.60
N HIS A 9 -12.34 -21.92 14.67
CA HIS A 9 -11.69 -20.61 14.72
C HIS A 9 -10.79 -20.42 13.50
N THR A 10 -11.22 -19.65 12.49
CA THR A 10 -10.44 -19.39 11.28
C THR A 10 -9.31 -18.39 11.57
N LYS A 11 -8.25 -18.88 12.24
CA LYS A 11 -6.97 -18.19 12.37
C LYS A 11 -6.48 -17.83 10.96
N GLY A 12 -6.54 -16.55 10.58
CA GLY A 12 -6.03 -16.06 9.30
C GLY A 12 -7.02 -15.31 8.41
N ILE A 13 -8.25 -15.04 8.86
CA ILE A 13 -9.21 -14.21 8.10
C ILE A 13 -9.32 -12.81 8.69
N PHE A 14 -9.30 -11.81 7.83
CA PHE A 14 -9.69 -10.43 8.12
C PHE A 14 -11.01 -10.13 7.40
N GLN A 15 -11.97 -9.57 8.13
CA GLN A 15 -13.28 -9.21 7.61
C GLN A 15 -13.41 -7.69 7.60
N LYS A 16 -13.73 -7.16 6.42
CA LYS A 16 -14.04 -5.74 6.22
C LYS A 16 -15.51 -5.60 5.84
N ILE A 17 -16.22 -4.64 6.43
CA ILE A 17 -17.62 -4.31 6.13
C ILE A 17 -17.69 -2.81 5.88
N GLY A 18 -18.38 -2.38 4.82
CA GLY A 18 -18.51 -0.97 4.47
C GLY A 18 -19.59 -0.73 3.42
N LYS A 19 -19.61 0.48 2.87
CA LYS A 19 -20.52 0.82 1.76
C LYS A 19 -20.20 -0.06 0.56
N LYS A 20 -21.26 -0.53 -0.11
CA LYS A 20 -21.18 -1.46 -1.24
C LYS A 20 -20.14 -1.04 -2.28
N GLU A 21 -20.19 0.19 -2.77
CA GLU A 21 -19.29 0.67 -3.83
C GLU A 21 -17.82 0.75 -3.41
N GLU A 22 -17.55 1.11 -2.16
CA GLU A 22 -16.19 1.20 -1.62
C GLU A 22 -15.54 -0.19 -1.52
N ILE A 23 -16.26 -1.15 -0.93
CA ILE A 23 -15.79 -2.53 -0.77
C ILE A 23 -15.71 -3.24 -2.13
N LYS A 24 -16.63 -2.97 -3.05
CA LYS A 24 -16.62 -3.53 -4.41
C LYS A 24 -15.38 -3.11 -5.18
N LYS A 25 -15.01 -1.83 -5.11
CA LYS A 25 -13.80 -1.29 -5.75
C LYS A 25 -12.54 -1.96 -5.20
N GLU A 26 -12.42 -2.06 -3.88
CA GLU A 26 -11.29 -2.72 -3.24
C GLU A 26 -11.22 -4.21 -3.62
N TYR A 27 -12.36 -4.91 -3.61
CA TYR A 27 -12.45 -6.30 -4.07
C TYR A 27 -11.95 -6.47 -5.51
N GLN A 28 -12.38 -5.61 -6.44
CA GLN A 28 -11.97 -5.68 -7.84
C GLN A 28 -10.44 -5.50 -8.00
N ILE A 29 -9.87 -4.52 -7.27
CA ILE A 29 -8.42 -4.26 -7.26
C ILE A 29 -7.67 -5.49 -6.75
N LEU A 30 -7.99 -5.96 -5.55
CA LEU A 30 -7.29 -7.11 -4.96
C LEU A 30 -7.47 -8.37 -5.83
N LYS A 31 -8.65 -8.57 -6.42
CA LYS A 31 -8.90 -9.72 -7.29
C LYS A 31 -8.09 -9.67 -8.58
N GLN A 32 -7.85 -8.49 -9.14
CA GLN A 32 -6.95 -8.32 -10.29
C GLN A 32 -5.50 -8.65 -9.92
N LEU A 33 -5.04 -8.22 -8.73
CA LEU A 33 -3.68 -8.47 -8.26
C LEU A 33 -3.40 -9.98 -8.08
N GLU A 34 -4.39 -10.76 -7.62
CA GLU A 34 -4.28 -12.22 -7.50
C GLU A 34 -4.07 -12.94 -8.85
N GLN A 35 -4.64 -12.42 -9.94
CA GLN A 35 -4.59 -13.08 -11.25
C GLN A 35 -3.18 -13.02 -11.86
N GLY A 36 -2.44 -11.95 -11.58
CA GLY A 36 -1.05 -11.75 -12.03
C GLY A 36 0.01 -12.38 -11.12
N ALA A 37 -0.30 -12.67 -9.86
CA ALA A 37 0.67 -13.09 -8.84
C ALA A 37 1.17 -14.54 -8.92
N LYS A 38 0.99 -15.24 -10.06
CA LYS A 38 1.22 -16.70 -10.17
C LYS A 38 2.67 -17.18 -9.95
N GLN A 39 3.68 -16.31 -9.80
CA GLN A 39 5.08 -16.73 -9.74
C GLN A 39 5.98 -16.06 -8.67
N GLN A 40 5.52 -15.12 -7.84
CA GLN A 40 6.35 -14.47 -6.79
C GLN A 40 5.56 -14.14 -5.52
N HIS A 41 6.27 -13.81 -4.44
CA HIS A 41 5.69 -13.30 -3.18
C HIS A 41 4.68 -12.18 -3.48
N SER A 42 3.42 -12.38 -3.08
CA SER A 42 2.39 -11.36 -3.23
C SER A 42 2.61 -10.30 -2.15
N TYR A 43 2.83 -9.05 -2.57
CA TYR A 43 2.84 -7.88 -1.69
C TYR A 43 1.46 -7.57 -1.08
N PHE A 44 0.41 -8.33 -1.40
CA PHE A 44 -0.98 -8.01 -1.09
C PHE A 44 -1.72 -9.20 -0.45
N PRO A 45 -2.70 -8.93 0.43
CA PRO A 45 -3.56 -9.96 0.99
C PRO A 45 -4.36 -10.71 -0.09
N LYS A 46 -4.52 -12.01 0.07
CA LYS A 46 -5.44 -12.81 -0.77
C LYS A 46 -6.89 -12.51 -0.42
N VAL A 47 -7.76 -12.54 -1.42
CA VAL A 47 -9.21 -12.41 -1.29
C VAL A 47 -9.83 -13.79 -1.24
N TYR A 48 -10.54 -14.09 -0.16
CA TYR A 48 -11.28 -15.34 -0.01
C TYR A 48 -12.72 -15.22 -0.51
N ARG A 49 -13.39 -14.09 -0.22
CA ARG A 49 -14.82 -13.94 -0.50
C ARG A 49 -15.25 -12.48 -0.50
N TYR A 50 -16.21 -12.17 -1.36
CA TYR A 50 -16.91 -10.90 -1.41
C TYR A 50 -18.41 -11.18 -1.52
N GLU A 51 -19.22 -10.50 -0.71
CA GLU A 51 -20.68 -10.60 -0.76
C GLU A 51 -21.31 -9.22 -0.53
N GLU A 52 -22.43 -8.98 -1.22
CA GLU A 52 -23.22 -7.74 -1.14
C GLU A 52 -24.48 -7.99 -0.30
N PHE A 53 -24.88 -7.00 0.51
CA PHE A 53 -26.13 -7.01 1.25
C PHE A 53 -26.68 -5.58 1.33
N GLU A 54 -27.82 -5.33 0.68
CA GLU A 54 -28.45 -4.01 0.58
C GLU A 54 -27.46 -2.93 0.09
N ASP A 55 -27.20 -1.90 0.90
CA ASP A 55 -26.27 -0.79 0.64
C ASP A 55 -24.83 -1.06 1.14
N ARG A 56 -24.58 -2.27 1.67
CA ARG A 56 -23.30 -2.70 2.22
C ARG A 56 -22.73 -3.88 1.45
N ALA A 57 -21.45 -4.12 1.69
CA ALA A 57 -20.80 -5.35 1.29
C ALA A 57 -19.76 -5.74 2.35
N PHE A 58 -19.39 -7.02 2.34
CA PHE A 58 -18.27 -7.50 3.13
C PHE A 58 -17.23 -8.20 2.26
N LEU A 59 -15.98 -8.09 2.69
CA LEU A 59 -14.82 -8.65 2.04
C LEU A 59 -14.02 -9.46 3.06
N LEU A 60 -13.88 -10.76 2.79
CA LEU A 60 -13.03 -11.66 3.55
C LEU A 60 -11.70 -11.81 2.81
N MET A 61 -10.62 -11.47 3.50
CA MET A 61 -9.27 -11.52 2.98
C MET A 61 -8.30 -12.16 3.97
N GLU A 62 -7.10 -12.47 3.50
CA GLU A 62 -6.00 -12.95 4.31
C GLU A 62 -5.66 -11.94 5.41
N LYS A 63 -5.66 -12.41 6.67
CA LYS A 63 -5.09 -11.65 7.78
C LYS A 63 -3.59 -11.88 7.79
N ILE A 64 -2.85 -10.88 7.33
CA ILE A 64 -1.38 -10.86 7.42
C ILE A 64 -0.99 -10.96 8.90
N GLN A 65 -0.17 -11.97 9.22
CA GLN A 65 0.28 -12.25 10.59
C GLN A 65 1.58 -11.49 10.83
N GLY A 66 1.48 -10.29 11.37
CA GLY A 66 2.61 -9.40 11.45
C GLY A 66 2.31 -8.14 12.25
N GLU A 67 3.21 -7.18 12.11
CA GLU A 67 3.11 -5.86 12.72
C GLU A 67 3.30 -4.79 11.65
N THR A 68 2.56 -3.70 11.77
CA THR A 68 2.74 -2.54 10.90
C THR A 68 4.10 -1.87 11.16
N LEU A 69 4.63 -1.16 10.17
CA LEU A 69 5.84 -0.35 10.37
C LEU A 69 5.64 0.69 11.48
N LEU A 70 4.42 1.21 11.66
CA LEU A 70 4.10 2.08 12.79
C LEU A 70 4.32 1.37 14.13
N GLU A 71 3.70 0.20 14.31
CA GLU A 71 3.81 -0.59 15.54
C GLU A 71 5.26 -0.98 15.85
N LEU A 72 6.00 -1.44 14.82
CA LEU A 72 7.41 -1.79 14.96
C LEU A 72 8.26 -0.59 15.39
N SER A 73 8.04 0.57 14.77
CA SER A 73 8.78 1.80 15.07
C SER A 73 8.49 2.36 16.47
N ASN A 74 7.29 2.10 17.00
CA ASN A 74 6.91 2.47 18.37
C ASN A 74 7.48 1.50 19.42
N LYS A 75 7.63 0.22 19.06
CA LYS A 75 8.12 -0.83 19.97
C LYS A 75 9.63 -0.84 20.09
N ARG A 76 10.35 -0.53 19.03
CA ARG A 76 11.80 -0.59 19.00
C ARG A 76 12.41 0.34 17.97
N GLU A 77 13.71 0.55 18.13
CA GLU A 77 14.52 1.08 17.05
C GLU A 77 14.61 0.06 15.90
N LEU A 78 14.40 0.57 14.69
CA LEU A 78 14.52 -0.21 13.46
C LEU A 78 16.00 -0.31 13.08
N LYS A 79 16.45 -1.49 12.62
CA LYS A 79 17.82 -1.60 12.09
C LYS A 79 17.85 -0.99 10.70
N ARG A 80 19.01 -0.46 10.31
CA ARG A 80 19.21 0.15 9.00
C ARG A 80 18.90 -0.82 7.87
N GLU A 81 19.32 -2.07 8.00
CA GLU A 81 19.16 -3.11 6.98
C GLU A 81 17.69 -3.49 6.79
N GLU A 82 16.94 -3.62 7.89
CA GLU A 82 15.49 -3.88 7.86
C GLU A 82 14.74 -2.73 7.20
N TRP A 83 15.04 -1.50 7.63
CA TRP A 83 14.42 -0.30 7.10
C TRP A 83 14.70 -0.15 5.59
N LEU A 84 15.94 -0.37 5.15
CA LEU A 84 16.32 -0.28 3.75
C LEU A 84 15.66 -1.39 2.91
N TYR A 85 15.55 -2.60 3.47
CA TYR A 85 14.84 -3.71 2.85
C TYR A 85 13.36 -3.36 2.64
N TRP A 86 12.64 -2.95 3.69
CA TRP A 86 11.23 -2.59 3.61
C TRP A 86 10.99 -1.40 2.67
N LEU A 87 11.89 -0.42 2.65
CA LEU A 87 11.84 0.68 1.70
C LEU A 87 11.90 0.18 0.25
N LYS A 88 12.87 -0.69 -0.07
CA LYS A 88 13.04 -1.23 -1.43
C LYS A 88 11.86 -2.12 -1.82
N GLU A 89 11.39 -2.97 -0.92
CA GLU A 89 10.26 -3.87 -1.17
C GLU A 89 8.94 -3.13 -1.31
N THR A 90 8.71 -2.06 -0.54
CA THR A 90 7.52 -1.21 -0.71
C THR A 90 7.50 -0.57 -2.09
N ALA A 91 8.63 -0.03 -2.56
CA ALA A 91 8.73 0.55 -3.90
C ALA A 91 8.47 -0.49 -5.00
N LYS A 92 8.90 -1.74 -4.82
CA LYS A 92 8.57 -2.85 -5.74
C LYS A 92 7.08 -3.19 -5.73
N GLY A 93 6.46 -3.24 -4.55
CA GLY A 93 5.02 -3.46 -4.41
C GLY A 93 4.20 -2.39 -5.14
N ILE A 94 4.58 -1.12 -5.00
CA ILE A 94 3.90 -0.02 -5.70
C ILE A 94 4.18 -0.05 -7.21
N SER A 95 5.42 -0.29 -7.64
CA SER A 95 5.76 -0.48 -9.06
C SER A 95 4.91 -1.60 -9.70
N TYR A 96 4.66 -2.69 -8.97
CA TYR A 96 3.78 -3.75 -9.45
C TYR A 96 2.33 -3.26 -9.64
N LEU A 97 1.80 -2.42 -8.75
CA LEU A 97 0.47 -1.80 -8.91
C LEU A 97 0.40 -0.91 -10.17
N HIS A 98 1.43 -0.10 -10.39
CA HIS A 98 1.55 0.78 -11.57
C HIS A 98 1.64 -0.02 -12.88
N SER A 99 2.27 -1.21 -12.83
CA SER A 99 2.42 -2.10 -14.00
C SER A 99 1.13 -2.81 -14.45
N GLN A 100 0.07 -2.77 -13.64
CA GLN A 100 -1.20 -3.44 -13.94
C GLN A 100 -1.89 -2.82 -15.17
N ARG A 101 -2.84 -3.55 -15.77
CA ARG A 101 -3.66 -3.04 -16.88
C ARG A 101 -5.15 -3.24 -16.59
N PRO A 102 -5.91 -2.16 -16.30
CA PRO A 102 -5.44 -0.78 -16.13
C PRO A 102 -4.52 -0.61 -14.92
N ALA A 103 -3.65 0.42 -14.95
CA ALA A 103 -2.71 0.74 -13.87
C ALA A 103 -3.46 1.06 -12.59
N ILE A 104 -2.90 0.73 -11.44
CA ILE A 104 -3.54 0.92 -10.13
C ILE A 104 -2.72 1.91 -9.31
N LEU A 105 -3.33 3.02 -8.89
CA LEU A 105 -2.78 3.91 -7.87
C LEU A 105 -3.23 3.44 -6.49
N TRP A 106 -2.34 3.43 -5.51
CA TRP A 106 -2.66 2.99 -4.14
C TRP A 106 -3.21 4.13 -3.27
N CYS A 107 -2.58 5.30 -3.36
CA CYS A 107 -2.99 6.58 -2.77
C CYS A 107 -3.04 6.66 -1.22
N ASP A 108 -2.63 5.62 -0.48
CA ASP A 108 -2.58 5.64 0.99
C ASP A 108 -1.35 4.91 1.55
N CYS A 109 -0.18 5.21 0.99
CA CYS A 109 1.09 4.76 1.54
C CYS A 109 1.36 5.50 2.86
N LYS A 110 1.42 4.75 3.96
CA LYS A 110 1.71 5.21 5.33
C LYS A 110 2.17 4.03 6.20
N PRO A 111 2.86 4.27 7.34
CA PRO A 111 3.39 3.19 8.17
C PRO A 111 2.34 2.19 8.69
N GLU A 112 1.09 2.62 8.86
CA GLU A 112 -0.05 1.79 9.29
C GLU A 112 -0.50 0.78 8.22
N ASN A 113 -0.25 1.10 6.94
CA ASN A 113 -0.67 0.29 5.81
C ASN A 113 0.48 -0.58 5.25
N LEU A 114 1.63 -0.57 5.92
CA LEU A 114 2.79 -1.38 5.58
C LEU A 114 2.99 -2.40 6.69
N MET A 115 2.57 -3.64 6.47
CA MET A 115 2.65 -4.72 7.46
C MET A 115 3.82 -5.65 7.17
N VAL A 116 4.55 -6.03 8.20
CA VAL A 116 5.70 -6.93 8.12
C VAL A 116 5.34 -8.26 8.77
N ASP A 117 5.42 -9.35 8.01
CA ASP A 117 5.16 -10.70 8.52
C ASP A 117 6.30 -11.23 9.41
N LYS A 118 6.14 -12.45 9.93
CA LYS A 118 7.13 -13.08 10.82
C LYS A 118 8.44 -13.42 10.10
N GLU A 119 8.39 -13.56 8.79
CA GLU A 119 9.53 -13.80 7.90
C GLU A 119 10.22 -12.48 7.48
N GLY A 120 9.72 -11.34 7.95
CA GLY A 120 10.27 -10.01 7.69
C GLY A 120 9.82 -9.38 6.37
N ARG A 121 8.88 -10.02 5.65
CA ARG A 121 8.40 -9.58 4.34
C ARG A 121 7.32 -8.52 4.47
N ILE A 122 7.30 -7.57 3.55
CA ILE A 122 6.37 -6.45 3.59
C ILE A 122 5.12 -6.72 2.76
N TYR A 123 3.99 -6.32 3.31
CA TYR A 123 2.67 -6.34 2.70
C TYR A 123 2.09 -4.93 2.67
N LEU A 124 1.57 -4.54 1.52
CA LEU A 124 0.73 -3.36 1.36
C LEU A 124 -0.70 -3.79 1.68
N ILE A 125 -1.29 -3.16 2.68
CA ILE A 125 -2.65 -3.45 3.13
C ILE A 125 -3.53 -2.19 3.04
N ASP A 126 -4.84 -2.39 3.13
CA ASP A 126 -5.86 -1.34 2.97
C ASP A 126 -5.83 -0.64 1.59
N PHE A 127 -6.79 -1.02 0.74
CA PHE A 127 -6.94 -0.49 -0.62
C PHE A 127 -8.16 0.43 -0.75
N ASN A 128 -8.68 0.96 0.37
CA ASN A 128 -9.82 1.89 0.38
C ASN A 128 -9.64 3.08 -0.58
N HIS A 129 -8.43 3.62 -0.63
CA HIS A 129 -8.09 4.81 -1.41
C HIS A 129 -7.61 4.49 -2.82
N ALA A 130 -7.39 3.21 -3.11
CA ALA A 130 -6.83 2.78 -4.39
C ALA A 130 -7.82 2.97 -5.55
N CYS A 131 -7.28 3.04 -6.77
CA CYS A 131 -8.06 3.06 -8.00
C CYS A 131 -7.31 2.63 -9.22
N PHE A 132 -8.09 2.22 -10.22
CA PHE A 132 -7.67 2.19 -11.59
C PHE A 132 -7.43 3.61 -12.12
N LEU A 133 -6.24 3.84 -12.64
CA LEU A 133 -5.89 5.01 -13.42
C LEU A 133 -6.56 4.89 -14.80
N LEU A 134 -7.70 5.56 -14.94
CA LEU A 134 -8.47 5.64 -16.17
C LEU A 134 -8.38 7.06 -16.74
N LYS A 135 -8.52 7.22 -18.05
CA LYS A 135 -8.40 8.52 -18.74
C LYS A 135 -9.35 9.62 -18.23
N GLU A 136 -10.41 9.26 -17.50
CA GLU A 136 -11.48 10.17 -17.06
C GLU A 136 -11.76 10.11 -15.54
N ALA A 137 -10.82 9.60 -14.74
CA ALA A 137 -11.06 9.41 -13.30
C ALA A 137 -11.08 10.75 -12.53
N PRO A 138 -12.11 11.00 -11.69
CA PRO A 138 -12.21 12.22 -10.90
C PRO A 138 -11.12 12.31 -9.82
N ALA A 139 -10.73 13.56 -9.57
CA ALA A 139 -9.50 13.98 -8.91
C ALA A 139 -9.54 14.04 -7.36
N ILE A 140 -10.70 13.83 -6.75
CA ILE A 140 -10.86 14.05 -5.30
C ILE A 140 -10.66 12.74 -4.55
N ARG A 141 -9.52 12.60 -3.89
CA ARG A 141 -9.27 11.50 -2.96
C ARG A 141 -8.68 12.01 -1.67
N TYR A 142 -9.47 11.90 -0.62
CA TYR A 142 -8.95 11.96 0.74
C TYR A 142 -7.94 10.84 0.91
N GLY A 143 -6.78 11.12 1.48
CA GLY A 143 -5.93 10.13 2.12
C GLY A 143 -5.57 10.66 3.52
N THR A 144 -4.55 10.07 4.13
CA THR A 144 -4.08 10.52 5.45
C THR A 144 -3.24 11.80 5.33
N LYS A 145 -3.70 12.92 5.93
CA LYS A 145 -3.16 14.29 5.72
C LYS A 145 -1.63 14.42 5.72
N SER A 146 -0.92 13.68 6.57
CA SER A 146 0.55 13.75 6.69
C SER A 146 1.31 13.06 5.55
N TYR A 147 0.64 12.23 4.75
CA TYR A 147 1.24 11.40 3.71
C TYR A 147 0.67 11.68 2.31
N CYS A 148 -0.41 12.45 2.20
CA CYS A 148 -1.02 12.81 0.93
C CYS A 148 -0.17 13.73 0.08
N ALA A 149 -0.12 13.44 -1.22
CA ALA A 149 0.40 14.36 -2.21
C ALA A 149 -0.47 15.62 -2.30
N PRO A 150 0.11 16.81 -2.60
CA PRO A 150 -0.65 18.05 -2.75
C PRO A 150 -1.84 17.92 -3.72
N GLU A 151 -1.66 17.22 -4.84
CA GLU A 151 -2.70 17.00 -5.84
C GLU A 151 -3.91 16.19 -5.32
N GLN A 152 -3.70 15.28 -4.36
CA GLN A 152 -4.79 14.52 -3.73
C GLN A 152 -5.70 15.44 -2.90
N VAL A 153 -5.10 16.43 -2.22
CA VAL A 153 -5.83 17.40 -1.39
C VAL A 153 -6.43 18.50 -2.24
N GLY A 154 -5.73 18.93 -3.29
CA GLY A 154 -6.16 19.97 -4.22
C GLY A 154 -7.27 19.54 -5.17
N GLY A 155 -7.54 18.23 -5.29
CA GLY A 155 -8.48 17.72 -6.29
C GLY A 155 -7.94 17.88 -7.71
N GLU A 156 -6.63 17.73 -7.89
CA GLU A 156 -5.96 17.73 -9.19
C GLU A 156 -5.83 16.30 -9.74
N SER A 157 -5.59 16.15 -11.04
CA SER A 157 -5.43 14.83 -11.67
C SER A 157 -4.30 14.04 -11.02
N LEU A 158 -4.59 12.77 -10.68
CA LEU A 158 -3.62 11.86 -10.07
C LEU A 158 -2.91 11.04 -11.12
N ASP A 159 -1.65 10.69 -10.84
CA ASP A 159 -0.86 9.74 -11.62
C ASP A 159 0.11 8.96 -10.71
N GLU A 160 1.00 8.16 -11.30
CA GLU A 160 1.97 7.33 -10.56
C GLU A 160 2.84 8.15 -9.57
N ARG A 161 3.08 9.43 -9.86
CA ARG A 161 3.90 10.34 -9.05
C ARG A 161 3.19 10.72 -7.75
N THR A 162 1.88 10.53 -7.66
CA THR A 162 1.10 10.65 -6.43
C THR A 162 1.55 9.60 -5.41
N ASP A 163 1.70 8.33 -5.82
CA ASP A 163 2.20 7.28 -4.93
C ASP A 163 3.68 7.46 -4.58
N ILE A 164 4.48 8.02 -5.50
CA ILE A 164 5.89 8.39 -5.22
C ILE A 164 5.98 9.39 -4.08
N TYR A 165 5.08 10.39 -4.05
CA TYR A 165 5.01 11.32 -2.93
C TYR A 165 4.66 10.60 -1.63
N GLY A 166 3.59 9.80 -1.62
CA GLY A 166 3.16 9.07 -0.42
C GLY A 166 4.24 8.15 0.13
N PHE A 167 4.95 7.45 -0.76
CA PHE A 167 6.14 6.67 -0.43
C PHE A 167 7.23 7.53 0.22
N GLY A 168 7.58 8.66 -0.41
CA GLY A 168 8.60 9.58 0.11
C GLY A 168 8.24 10.11 1.49
N ALA A 169 7.00 10.56 1.65
CA ALA A 169 6.49 11.13 2.90
C ALA A 169 6.48 10.08 4.03
N THR A 170 6.11 8.84 3.72
CA THR A 170 6.12 7.71 4.66
C THR A 170 7.50 7.47 5.21
N PHE A 171 8.47 7.22 4.35
CA PHE A 171 9.83 6.85 4.78
C PHE A 171 10.61 8.04 5.34
N LEU A 172 10.31 9.30 4.96
CA LEU A 172 10.91 10.48 5.62
C LEU A 172 10.48 10.64 7.07
N GLN A 173 9.24 10.28 7.39
CA GLN A 173 8.68 10.43 8.74
C GLN A 173 9.05 9.26 9.66
N MET A 174 9.50 8.14 9.09
CA MET A 174 9.96 7.02 9.90
C MET A 174 11.20 7.39 10.72
N PRO A 175 11.27 6.99 12.00
CA PRO A 175 12.40 7.30 12.85
C PRO A 175 13.67 6.60 12.34
N MET A 176 14.72 7.38 12.12
CA MET A 176 16.07 6.90 11.76
C MET A 176 17.07 7.52 12.74
N LYS A 177 17.95 6.71 13.35
CA LYS A 177 19.06 7.22 14.19
C LYS A 177 20.36 7.42 13.43
N TRP A 178 20.41 7.01 12.16
CA TRP A 178 21.55 7.20 11.28
C TRP A 178 21.32 8.37 10.34
N HIS A 179 22.34 9.19 10.17
CA HIS A 179 22.32 10.24 9.17
C HIS A 179 22.85 9.70 7.83
N TRP A 180 21.94 9.45 6.89
CA TRP A 180 22.30 8.96 5.57
C TRP A 180 21.88 9.98 4.49
N PHE A 181 22.85 10.78 4.06
CA PHE A 181 22.60 11.89 3.15
C PHE A 181 21.99 11.44 1.81
N SER A 182 22.48 10.34 1.24
CA SER A 182 22.01 9.83 -0.06
C SER A 182 20.53 9.43 -0.02
N ILE A 183 20.07 8.72 1.02
CA ILE A 183 18.66 8.34 1.13
C ILE A 183 17.77 9.56 1.38
N GLN A 184 18.21 10.51 2.21
CA GLN A 184 17.45 11.75 2.43
C GLN A 184 17.29 12.55 1.13
N LYS A 185 18.33 12.61 0.28
CA LYS A 185 18.25 13.27 -1.02
C LYS A 185 17.22 12.60 -1.94
N ILE A 186 17.22 11.26 -1.98
CA ILE A 186 16.25 10.49 -2.77
C ILE A 186 14.83 10.75 -2.27
N LEU A 187 14.59 10.59 -0.96
CA LEU A 187 13.26 10.77 -0.40
C LEU A 187 12.75 12.22 -0.48
N LYS A 188 13.64 13.22 -0.31
CA LYS A 188 13.29 14.64 -0.52
C LYS A 188 12.87 14.93 -1.96
N LYS A 189 13.47 14.24 -2.95
CA LYS A 189 13.01 14.33 -4.34
C LYS A 189 11.62 13.74 -4.51
N CYS A 190 11.31 12.63 -3.85
CA CYS A 190 9.97 12.02 -3.89
C CYS A 190 8.86 12.98 -3.39
N VAL A 191 9.13 13.77 -2.35
CA VAL A 191 8.15 14.70 -1.75
C VAL A 191 8.18 16.12 -2.34
N ALA A 192 8.76 16.31 -3.53
CA ALA A 192 8.72 17.61 -4.19
C ALA A 192 7.26 18.02 -4.44
N LYS A 193 6.89 19.27 -4.13
CA LYS A 193 5.49 19.74 -4.27
C LYS A 193 4.94 19.53 -5.68
N ARG A 194 5.75 19.88 -6.69
CA ARG A 194 5.44 19.74 -8.11
C ARG A 194 5.76 18.33 -8.62
N PRO A 195 4.80 17.57 -9.18
CA PRO A 195 5.03 16.21 -9.67
C PRO A 195 6.18 16.08 -10.68
N GLU A 196 6.39 17.08 -11.54
CA GLU A 196 7.49 17.11 -12.53
C GLU A 196 8.89 17.14 -11.91
N HIS A 197 9.02 17.49 -10.62
CA HIS A 197 10.29 17.48 -9.90
C HIS A 197 10.55 16.17 -9.15
N ARG A 198 9.58 15.25 -9.11
CA ARG A 198 9.71 13.93 -8.49
C ARG A 198 10.43 12.95 -9.44
N PHE A 199 10.65 11.73 -8.99
CA PHE A 199 10.87 10.63 -9.95
C PHE A 199 9.60 10.46 -10.78
N GLN A 200 9.74 10.16 -12.07
CA GLN A 200 8.57 10.10 -12.95
C GLN A 200 7.89 8.74 -12.92
N THR A 201 8.62 7.67 -12.57
CA THR A 201 8.06 6.35 -12.33
C THR A 201 8.68 5.68 -11.09
N MET A 202 8.04 4.63 -10.57
CA MET A 202 8.60 3.84 -9.48
C MET A 202 9.87 3.08 -9.90
N GLU A 203 10.02 2.73 -11.17
CA GLU A 203 11.22 2.07 -11.71
C GLU A 203 12.44 3.00 -11.65
N GLU A 204 12.29 4.28 -11.98
CA GLU A 204 13.37 5.28 -11.83
C GLU A 204 13.79 5.41 -10.36
N LEU A 205 12.83 5.47 -9.44
CA LEU A 205 13.11 5.51 -8.01
C LEU A 205 13.84 4.24 -7.55
N LEU A 206 13.35 3.06 -7.94
CA LEU A 206 13.99 1.78 -7.64
C LEU A 206 15.42 1.69 -8.16
N TYR A 207 15.70 2.26 -9.34
CA TYR A 207 17.05 2.33 -9.88
C TYR A 207 18.00 3.13 -8.98
N GLU A 208 17.58 4.27 -8.45
CA GLU A 208 18.40 5.03 -7.49
C GLU A 208 18.55 4.30 -6.15
N LEU A 209 17.49 3.65 -5.66
CA LEU A 209 17.54 2.89 -4.41
C LEU A 209 18.48 1.68 -4.49
N LYS A 210 18.65 1.06 -5.66
CA LYS A 210 19.59 -0.05 -5.86
C LYS A 210 21.06 0.35 -5.70
N LYS A 211 21.39 1.64 -5.80
CA LYS A 211 22.75 2.18 -5.62
C LYS A 211 23.12 2.37 -4.14
N LEU A 212 22.16 2.17 -3.22
CA LEU A 212 22.33 2.26 -1.77
C LEU A 212 22.62 0.90 -1.15
#